data_AF-A0A6B3EVD0-F1
#
_entry.id   AF-A0A6B3EVD0-F1
#
_cell.length_a   1.000
_cell.length_b   1.000
_cell.length_c   1.000
_cell.angle_alpha   90.00
_cell.angle_beta   90.00
_cell.angle_gamma   90.00
#
_symmetry.space_group_name_H-M   'P 1'
#
loop_
_entity.id
_entity.type
_entity.pdbx_description
1 polymer ?
#
loop_
_entity_poly.entity_id
_entity_poly.type
_entity_poly.pdbx_seq_one_letter_code
_entity_poly.pdbx_strand_id
1 'polypeptide(L)'
;MSKEPADNDGDASLPYLPLPPGARGPLDPPPLGTAPPGIGAPLVIAEGVLMKAADVTDEVFDAFHEPVRSVHEPATKATRELADWYSSAALKTSLKGWEQQVTATEGWLARIAESLRTSSHAYTGTNQEIEQQFNHLRGQS
;
A
#
# COMPACT_ATOMS: atom_id res chain seq x y z
N MET A 1 -41.61 -11.44 -13.66
CA MET A 1 -40.41 -11.00 -14.41
C MET A 1 -39.53 -10.22 -13.46
N SER A 2 -38.22 -10.40 -13.64
CA SER A 2 -37.20 -10.52 -12.62
C SER A 2 -36.92 -9.28 -11.76
N LYS A 3 -36.57 -9.57 -10.50
CA LYS A 3 -35.96 -8.69 -9.52
C LYS A 3 -34.44 -8.75 -9.76
N GLU A 4 -33.84 -7.64 -10.14
CA GLU A 4 -32.39 -7.47 -10.23
C GLU A 4 -31.90 -6.85 -8.91
N PRO A 5 -30.93 -7.45 -8.19
CA PRO A 5 -30.42 -6.89 -6.96
C PRO A 5 -29.14 -6.07 -7.19
N ALA A 6 -29.18 -4.84 -6.67
CA ALA A 6 -28.11 -4.07 -6.01
C ALA A 6 -26.66 -4.24 -6.50
N ASP A 7 -26.19 -3.22 -7.22
CA ASP A 7 -24.78 -2.81 -7.21
C ASP A 7 -24.35 -2.57 -5.75
N ASN A 8 -23.38 -3.36 -5.29
CA ASN A 8 -22.79 -3.23 -3.97
C ASN A 8 -21.53 -2.38 -4.10
N ASP A 9 -21.66 -1.13 -3.66
CA ASP A 9 -20.60 -0.16 -3.39
C ASP A 9 -19.53 -0.76 -2.48
N GLY A 10 -18.25 -0.53 -2.78
CA GLY A 10 -17.16 -1.02 -1.94
C GLY A 10 -15.74 -0.79 -2.44
N ASP A 11 -15.53 -0.31 -3.66
CA ASP A 11 -14.21 0.20 -4.07
C ASP A 11 -14.20 1.71 -3.84
N ALA A 12 -13.89 2.11 -2.59
CA ALA A 12 -13.56 3.48 -2.29
C ALA A 12 -12.37 3.86 -3.19
N SER A 13 -12.66 4.49 -4.32
CA SER A 13 -11.66 4.99 -5.27
C SER A 13 -10.77 5.98 -4.54
N LEU A 14 -9.68 5.46 -4.00
CA LEU A 14 -8.66 6.24 -3.31
C LEU A 14 -8.05 7.21 -4.33
N PRO A 15 -7.76 8.46 -3.92
CA PRO A 15 -7.25 9.49 -4.82
C PRO A 15 -5.96 9.01 -5.52
N TYR A 16 -5.89 9.27 -6.82
CA TYR A 16 -4.80 8.85 -7.70
C TYR A 16 -3.47 9.45 -7.22
N LEU A 17 -2.61 8.64 -6.60
CA LEU A 17 -1.22 9.01 -6.28
C LEU A 17 -0.30 8.55 -7.43
N PRO A 18 0.71 9.34 -7.81
CA PRO A 18 1.69 8.93 -8.81
C PRO A 18 2.39 7.64 -8.37
N LEU A 19 2.44 6.64 -9.26
CA LEU A 19 3.05 5.32 -9.04
C LEU A 19 4.47 5.43 -8.47
N PRO A 20 4.91 4.51 -7.59
CA PRO A 20 6.25 4.57 -7.03
C PRO A 20 7.27 4.36 -8.15
N PRO A 21 8.48 4.96 -8.04
CA PRO A 21 9.56 4.67 -8.98
C PRO A 21 9.87 3.16 -8.96
N GLY A 22 9.69 2.48 -10.10
CA GLY A 22 9.83 1.03 -10.24
C GLY A 22 8.52 0.23 -10.40
N ALA A 23 7.36 0.90 -10.43
CA ALA A 23 6.03 0.27 -10.48
C ALA A 23 5.62 -0.44 -11.78
N ARG A 24 6.56 -0.89 -12.61
CA ARG A 24 6.28 -2.07 -13.43
C ARG A 24 6.81 -3.27 -12.68
N GLY A 25 6.04 -3.66 -11.67
CA GLY A 25 6.31 -4.84 -10.87
C GLY A 25 5.81 -6.11 -11.58
N PRO A 26 6.32 -7.31 -11.21
CA PRO A 26 5.85 -8.60 -11.72
C PRO A 26 4.38 -8.94 -11.42
N LEU A 27 3.66 -8.02 -10.76
CA LEU A 27 2.28 -8.16 -10.29
C LEU A 27 1.28 -7.35 -11.13
N ASP A 28 1.69 -6.80 -12.29
CA ASP A 28 0.74 -6.31 -13.29
C ASP A 28 -0.19 -7.48 -13.67
N PRO A 29 -1.53 -7.35 -13.50
CA PRO A 29 -2.43 -8.45 -13.82
C PRO A 29 -2.29 -8.77 -15.31
N PRO A 30 -2.07 -10.05 -15.69
CA PRO A 30 -2.01 -10.41 -17.08
C PRO A 30 -3.33 -10.03 -17.77
N PRO A 31 -3.29 -9.66 -19.06
CA PRO A 31 -4.50 -9.31 -19.79
C PRO A 31 -5.56 -10.42 -19.64
N LEU A 32 -6.77 -10.00 -19.27
CA LEU A 32 -7.96 -10.85 -19.13
C LEU A 32 -8.12 -11.69 -20.41
N GLY A 33 -7.68 -12.94 -20.38
CA GLY A 33 -7.69 -13.80 -21.57
C GLY A 33 -6.70 -14.97 -21.55
N THR A 34 -5.74 -15.00 -20.62
CA THR A 34 -4.89 -16.19 -20.43
C THR A 34 -5.30 -16.92 -19.16
N ALA A 35 -6.01 -18.04 -19.32
CA ALA A 35 -6.20 -18.98 -18.22
C ALA A 35 -4.82 -19.49 -17.78
N PRO A 36 -4.49 -19.48 -16.48
CA PRO A 36 -3.19 -19.92 -16.02
C PRO A 36 -3.00 -21.42 -16.28
N PRO A 37 -1.92 -21.84 -16.97
CA PRO A 37 -1.61 -23.26 -17.10
C PRO A 37 -1.11 -23.78 -15.75
N GLY A 38 -1.90 -24.68 -15.15
CA GLY A 38 -1.56 -25.37 -13.91
C GLY A 38 -2.33 -24.82 -12.72
N ILE A 39 -3.47 -25.47 -12.41
CA ILE A 39 -4.05 -25.41 -11.06
C ILE A 39 -3.10 -26.19 -10.15
N GLY A 40 -2.02 -25.53 -9.72
CA GLY A 40 -1.28 -25.94 -8.55
C GLY A 40 -2.18 -25.81 -7.31
N ALA A 41 -1.78 -26.46 -6.21
CA ALA A 41 -2.48 -26.34 -4.94
C ALA A 41 -2.78 -24.86 -4.62
N PRO A 42 -3.97 -24.55 -4.05
CA PRO A 42 -4.32 -23.19 -3.71
C PRO A 42 -3.18 -22.58 -2.88
N LEU A 43 -2.72 -21.38 -3.25
CA LEU A 43 -1.74 -20.66 -2.45
C LEU A 43 -2.38 -20.38 -1.08
N VAL A 44 -1.92 -21.11 -0.07
CA VAL A 44 -2.30 -20.85 1.33
C VAL A 44 -1.34 -19.81 1.86
N ILE A 45 -1.85 -18.63 2.17
CA ILE A 45 -1.08 -17.62 2.87
C ILE A 45 -1.01 -18.06 4.33
N ALA A 46 0.20 -18.23 4.87
CA ALA A 46 0.35 -18.58 6.27
C ALA A 46 -0.26 -17.49 7.16
N GLU A 47 -0.96 -17.92 8.21
CA GLU A 47 -1.63 -17.04 9.15
C GLU A 47 -0.67 -15.96 9.68
N GLY A 48 -1.13 -14.71 9.68
CA GLY A 48 -0.37 -13.58 10.21
C GLY A 48 0.77 -13.06 9.33
N VAL A 49 1.11 -13.69 8.20
CA VAL A 49 2.19 -13.18 7.31
C VAL A 49 1.88 -11.78 6.78
N LEU A 50 0.64 -11.53 6.36
CA LEU A 50 0.22 -10.21 5.86
C LEU A 50 0.20 -9.15 6.96
N MET A 51 -0.22 -9.51 8.18
CA MET A 51 -0.17 -8.62 9.33
C MET A 51 1.27 -8.27 9.68
N LYS A 52 2.16 -9.26 9.74
CA LYS A 52 3.58 -9.05 10.01
C LYS A 52 4.25 -8.19 8.93
N ALA A 53 3.86 -8.35 7.66
CA ALA A 53 4.33 -7.50 6.59
C ALA A 53 3.84 -6.05 6.74
N ALA A 54 2.61 -5.84 7.25
CA ALA A 54 2.12 -4.52 7.58
C ALA A 54 2.94 -3.89 8.72
N ASP A 55 3.21 -4.65 9.79
CA ASP A 55 4.03 -4.18 10.91
C ASP A 55 5.44 -3.76 10.46
N VAL A 56 6.09 -4.57 9.60
CA VAL A 56 7.40 -4.21 9.03
C VAL A 56 7.30 -2.95 8.16
N THR A 57 6.18 -2.72 7.48
CA THR A 57 5.96 -1.51 6.69
C THR A 57 5.83 -0.28 7.59
N ASP A 58 5.16 -0.42 8.74
CA ASP A 58 5.10 0.64 9.76
C ASP A 58 6.49 0.93 10.36
N GLU A 59 7.30 -0.09 10.64
CA GLU A 59 8.67 0.10 11.11
C GLU A 59 9.53 0.88 10.10
N VAL A 60 9.37 0.59 8.81
CA VAL A 60 10.05 1.34 7.73
C VAL A 60 9.54 2.78 7.66
N PHE A 61 8.24 2.99 7.83
CA PHE A 61 7.64 4.33 7.89
C PHE A 61 8.24 5.14 9.06
N ASP A 62 8.32 4.55 10.25
CA ASP A 62 8.90 5.21 11.41
C ASP A 62 10.40 5.50 11.22
N ALA A 63 11.16 4.54 10.69
CA ALA A 63 12.58 4.70 10.41
C ALA A 63 12.86 5.75 9.33
N PHE A 64 11.90 6.03 8.44
CA PHE A 64 12.04 7.02 7.38
C PHE A 64 12.12 8.46 7.90
N HIS A 65 11.55 8.75 9.07
CA HIS A 65 11.52 10.11 9.62
C HIS A 65 12.91 10.65 10.03
N GLU A 66 13.84 9.80 10.47
CA GLU A 66 15.19 10.22 10.87
C GLU A 66 16.00 10.78 9.67
N PRO A 67 16.16 10.03 8.56
CA PRO A 67 16.78 10.54 7.35
C PRO A 67 16.12 11.82 6.82
N VAL A 68 14.78 11.91 6.88
CA VAL A 68 14.04 13.11 6.50
C VAL A 68 14.49 14.32 7.33
N ARG A 69 14.51 14.18 8.65
CA ARG A 69 14.97 15.26 9.55
C ARG A 69 16.41 15.67 9.27
N SER A 70 17.29 14.70 9.02
CA SER A 70 18.72 14.93 8.77
C SER A 70 19.01 15.80 7.53
N VAL A 71 18.08 15.84 6.56
CA VAL A 71 18.20 16.65 5.35
C VAL A 71 17.46 17.98 5.48
N HIS A 72 16.24 17.95 6.04
CA HIS A 72 15.38 19.14 6.11
C HIS A 72 16.01 20.26 6.94
N GLU A 73 16.58 19.96 8.10
CA GLU A 73 17.15 20.96 9.01
C GLU A 73 18.37 21.69 8.39
N PRO A 74 19.40 20.99 7.87
CA PRO A 74 20.54 21.65 7.23
C PRO A 74 20.13 22.41 5.97
N ALA A 75 19.23 21.87 5.15
CA ALA A 75 18.79 22.52 3.91
C ALA A 75 18.00 23.81 4.20
N THR A 76 17.15 23.81 5.22
CA THR A 76 16.41 24.99 5.68
C THR A 76 17.36 26.05 6.24
N LYS A 77 18.37 25.63 7.02
CA LYS A 77 19.40 26.53 7.55
C LYS A 77 20.21 27.17 6.41
N ALA A 78 20.73 26.37 5.48
CA ALA A 78 21.49 26.87 4.33
C ALA A 78 20.65 27.81 3.46
N THR A 79 19.36 27.52 3.28
CA THR A 79 18.43 28.39 2.56
C THR A 79 18.30 29.77 3.22
N ARG A 80 18.29 29.82 4.57
CA ARG A 80 18.20 31.06 5.33
C ARG A 80 19.51 31.85 5.27
N GLU A 81 20.64 31.18 5.42
CA GLU A 81 21.96 31.81 5.36
C GLU A 81 22.28 32.38 3.96
N LEU A 82 21.74 31.78 2.91
CA LEU A 82 21.92 32.21 1.52
C LEU A 82 20.84 33.19 1.03
N ALA A 83 19.98 33.75 1.88
CA ALA A 83 18.74 34.44 1.48
C ALA A 83 18.93 35.54 0.41
N ASP A 84 20.10 36.19 0.36
CA ASP A 84 20.42 37.26 -0.62
C ASP A 84 21.24 36.76 -1.83
N TRP A 85 21.50 35.46 -1.89
CA TRP A 85 22.26 34.81 -2.96
C TRP A 85 21.31 34.10 -3.91
N TYR A 86 21.66 34.12 -5.21
CA TYR A 86 20.92 33.41 -6.26
C TYR A 86 20.75 31.90 -5.96
N SER A 87 21.72 31.30 -5.28
CA SER A 87 21.70 29.89 -4.85
C SER A 87 20.55 29.56 -3.89
N SER A 88 20.01 30.52 -3.13
CA SER A 88 18.88 30.26 -2.23
C SER A 88 17.60 29.93 -2.97
N ALA A 89 17.36 30.51 -4.15
CA ALA A 89 16.15 30.22 -4.93
C ALA A 89 16.17 28.78 -5.48
N ALA A 90 17.34 28.33 -5.95
CA ALA A 90 17.56 26.96 -6.39
C ALA A 90 17.42 25.98 -5.21
N LEU A 91 18.03 26.30 -4.06
CA LEU A 91 17.94 25.45 -2.86
C LEU A 91 16.52 25.35 -2.32
N LYS A 92 15.76 26.46 -2.28
CA LYS A 92 14.32 26.47 -1.91
C LYS A 92 13.50 25.55 -2.82
N THR A 93 13.74 25.65 -4.13
CA THR A 93 13.03 24.83 -5.12
C THR A 93 13.35 23.36 -4.92
N SER A 94 14.62 23.03 -4.72
CA SER A 94 15.07 21.66 -4.45
C SER A 94 14.49 21.11 -3.15
N LEU A 95 14.50 21.90 -2.07
CA LEU A 95 13.94 21.51 -0.77
C LEU A 95 12.44 21.23 -0.89
N LYS A 96 11.69 22.10 -1.58
CA LYS A 96 10.25 21.91 -1.83
C LYS A 96 9.97 20.64 -2.64
N GLY A 97 10.75 20.38 -3.68
CA GLY A 97 10.59 19.16 -4.49
C GLY A 97 10.89 17.89 -3.69
N TRP A 98 11.91 17.94 -2.83
CA TRP A 98 12.24 16.86 -1.92
C TRP A 98 11.14 16.63 -0.86
N GLU A 99 10.59 17.69 -0.25
CA GLU A 99 9.46 17.59 0.70
C GLU A 99 8.23 16.91 0.06
N GLN A 100 7.93 17.24 -1.20
CA GLN A 100 6.85 16.59 -1.95
C GLN A 100 7.11 15.09 -2.16
N GLN A 101 8.36 14.69 -2.41
CA GLN A 101 8.73 13.28 -2.56
C GLN A 101 8.65 12.53 -1.22
N VAL A 102 9.03 13.16 -0.11
CA VAL A 102 8.88 12.63 1.24
C VAL A 102 7.41 12.35 1.53
N THR A 103 6.53 13.35 1.36
CA THR A 103 5.08 13.17 1.58
C THR A 103 4.48 12.10 0.68
N ALA A 104 4.91 12.02 -0.59
CA ALA A 104 4.46 10.95 -1.47
C ALA A 104 4.88 9.57 -0.93
N THR A 105 6.13 9.43 -0.48
CA THR A 105 6.67 8.17 0.04
C THR A 105 5.95 7.72 1.32
N GLU A 106 5.72 8.66 2.25
CA GLU A 106 4.92 8.42 3.45
C GLU A 106 3.51 7.91 3.10
N GLY A 107 2.84 8.55 2.14
CA GLY A 107 1.54 8.11 1.64
C GLY A 107 1.56 6.70 1.02
N TRP A 108 2.62 6.37 0.29
CA TRP A 108 2.82 5.03 -0.28
C TRP A 108 2.97 3.95 0.79
N LEU A 109 3.83 4.20 1.79
CA LEU A 109 4.06 3.26 2.90
C LEU A 109 2.80 3.02 3.71
N ALA A 110 2.08 4.09 4.08
CA ALA A 110 0.81 3.97 4.81
C ALA A 110 -0.23 3.16 4.03
N ARG A 111 -0.33 3.39 2.71
CA ARG A 111 -1.26 2.66 1.85
C ARG A 111 -0.90 1.17 1.71
N ILE A 112 0.38 0.83 1.65
CA ILE A 112 0.83 -0.56 1.60
C ILE A 112 0.47 -1.28 2.89
N ALA A 113 0.78 -0.69 4.05
CA ALA A 113 0.43 -1.25 5.35
C ALA A 113 -1.09 -1.51 5.45
N GLU A 114 -1.92 -0.54 5.04
CA GLU A 114 -3.37 -0.68 5.08
C GLU A 114 -3.90 -1.76 4.13
N SER A 115 -3.34 -1.85 2.91
CA SER A 115 -3.68 -2.89 1.95
C SER A 115 -3.36 -4.28 2.48
N LEU A 116 -2.24 -4.43 3.20
CA LEU A 116 -1.82 -5.69 3.81
C LEU A 116 -2.76 -6.10 4.95
N ARG A 117 -3.15 -5.16 5.83
CA ARG A 117 -4.13 -5.43 6.89
C ARG A 117 -5.50 -5.81 6.33
N THR A 118 -6.00 -5.04 5.37
CA THR A 118 -7.28 -5.31 4.69
C THR A 118 -7.28 -6.69 4.06
N SER A 119 -6.19 -7.04 3.36
CA SER A 119 -6.04 -8.37 2.75
C SER A 119 -5.98 -9.49 3.79
N SER A 120 -5.31 -9.25 4.92
CA SER A 120 -5.28 -10.21 6.04
C SER A 120 -6.68 -10.45 6.60
N HIS A 121 -7.46 -9.39 6.81
CA HIS A 121 -8.83 -9.50 7.33
C HIS A 121 -9.75 -10.23 6.35
N ALA A 122 -9.67 -9.91 5.05
CA ALA A 122 -10.43 -10.59 4.02
C ALA A 122 -10.10 -12.09 3.96
N TYR A 123 -8.82 -12.45 3.99
CA TYR A 123 -8.37 -13.84 3.98
C TYR A 123 -8.90 -14.64 5.17
N THR A 124 -8.79 -14.09 6.39
CA THR A 124 -9.32 -14.73 7.60
C THR A 124 -10.84 -14.86 7.54
N GLY A 125 -11.56 -13.84 7.07
CA GLY A 125 -13.02 -13.87 6.95
C GLY A 125 -13.51 -14.94 5.97
N THR A 126 -12.90 -15.04 4.79
CA THR A 126 -13.23 -16.08 3.81
C THR A 126 -12.95 -17.48 4.36
N ASN A 127 -11.84 -17.68 5.07
CA ASN A 127 -11.52 -18.99 5.63
C ASN A 127 -12.53 -19.41 6.71
N GLN A 128 -12.95 -18.48 7.57
CA GLN A 128 -14.00 -18.72 8.58
C GLN A 128 -15.36 -19.05 7.93
N GLU A 129 -15.74 -18.36 6.86
CA GLU A 129 -17.00 -18.64 6.15
C GLU A 129 -16.99 -20.05 5.54
N ILE A 130 -15.88 -20.45 4.90
CA ILE A 130 -15.71 -21.80 4.34
C ILE A 130 -15.81 -22.86 5.45
N GLU A 131 -15.15 -22.66 6.59
CA GLU A 131 -15.22 -23.59 7.73
C GLU A 131 -16.65 -23.73 8.28
N GLN A 132 -17.39 -22.63 8.39
CA GLN A 132 -18.79 -22.63 8.84
C GLN A 132 -19.69 -23.40 7.86
N GLN A 133 -19.54 -23.17 6.56
CA GLN A 133 -20.28 -23.91 5.52
C GLN A 133 -19.98 -25.42 5.60
N PHE A 134 -18.71 -25.80 5.78
CA PHE A 134 -18.30 -27.19 5.87
C PHE A 134 -18.81 -27.88 7.14
N ASN A 135 -18.81 -27.18 8.28
CA ASN A 135 -19.34 -27.67 9.54
C ASN A 135 -20.86 -27.85 9.49
N HIS A 136 -21.58 -26.94 8.82
CA HIS A 136 -23.02 -27.06 8.60
C HIS A 136 -23.37 -28.32 7.79
N LEU A 137 -22.64 -28.60 6.72
CA LEU A 137 -22.83 -29.82 5.92
C LEU A 137 -22.54 -31.10 6.71
N ARG A 138 -21.49 -31.10 7.55
CA ARG A 138 -21.15 -32.25 8.40
C ARG A 138 -22.17 -32.51 9.52
N GLY A 139 -22.82 -31.47 10.04
CA GLY A 139 -23.84 -31.58 11.07
C GLY A 139 -25.22 -32.02 10.55
N GLN A 140 -25.40 -32.15 9.24
CA GLN A 140 -26.64 -32.61 8.60
C GLN A 140 -26.56 -34.07 8.07
N SER A 141 -25.48 -34.80 8.39
CA SER A 141 -25.31 -36.22 8.05
C SER A 141 -25.67 -37.15 9.22
#